data_AF-A0A3C0B4G5-F1
#
_entry.id   AF-A0A3C0B4G5-F1
#
_cell.length_a   1.000
_cell.length_b   1.000
_cell.length_c   1.000
_cell.angle_alpha   90.00
_cell.angle_beta   90.00
_cell.angle_gamma   90.00
#
_symmetry.space_group_name_H-M   'P 1'
#
loop_
_entity.id
_entity.type
_entity.pdbx_description
1 polymer ?
#
loop_
_entity_poly.entity_id
_entity_poly.type
_entity_poly.pdbx_seq_one_letter_code
_entity_poly.pdbx_strand_id
1 'polypeptide(L)' 'VLTGDYNESLTGHQVFENATKHTKGGSIVVFHDSIKAADRVLYVLPRFLEYYSNKGYTFSALS' A
#
# COMPACT_ATOMS: atom_id res chain seq x y z
N VAL A 1 -1.76 -7.60 4.86
CA VAL A 1 -0.43 -7.10 4.46
C VAL A 1 -0.20 -5.78 5.17
N LEU A 2 0.84 -5.72 6.00
CA LEU A 2 1.36 -4.46 6.55
C LEU A 2 2.40 -3.93 5.56
N THR A 3 2.18 -2.73 5.04
CA THR A 3 3.00 -2.17 3.95
C THR A 3 4.34 -1.61 4.42
N GLY A 4 4.44 -1.28 5.71
CA GLY A 4 5.63 -0.68 6.31
C GLY A 4 5.71 0.84 6.14
N ASP A 5 4.63 1.46 5.68
CA ASP A 5 4.50 2.91 5.50
C ASP A 5 4.68 3.74 6.79
N TYR A 6 4.47 3.11 7.95
CA TYR A 6 4.77 3.70 9.26
C TYR A 6 6.27 3.75 9.59
N ASN A 7 7.12 3.04 8.86
CA ASN A 7 8.54 2.96 9.14
C ASN A 7 9.31 4.09 8.44
N GLU A 8 9.84 5.01 9.24
CA GLU A 8 10.57 6.18 8.76
C GLU A 8 11.85 5.83 8.00
N SER A 9 12.45 4.66 8.24
CA SER A 9 13.64 4.23 7.52
C SER A 9 13.35 3.73 6.10
N LEU A 10 12.08 3.52 5.74
CA LEU A 10 11.69 3.10 4.39
C LEU A 10 11.34 4.30 3.53
N THR A 11 11.67 4.23 2.25
CA THR A 11 11.20 5.16 1.23
C THR A 11 9.83 4.75 0.69
N GLY A 12 9.09 5.66 0.05
CA GLY A 12 7.85 5.32 -0.65
C GLY A 12 8.04 4.20 -1.69
N HIS A 13 9.19 4.15 -2.37
CA HIS A 13 9.48 3.06 -3.31
C HIS A 13 9.58 1.70 -2.61
N GLN A 14 10.33 1.61 -1.51
CA GLN A 14 10.47 0.36 -0.74
C GLN A 14 9.14 -0.10 -0.13
N VAL A 15 8.31 0.83 0.33
CA VAL A 15 6.96 0.52 0.82
C VAL A 15 6.08 -0.02 -0.32
N PHE A 16 6.19 0.52 -1.54
CA PHE A 16 5.48 -0.01 -2.71
C PHE A 16 5.95 -1.42 -3.09
N GLU A 17 7.26 -1.68 -3.11
CA GLU A 17 7.81 -3.01 -3.35
C GLU A 17 7.33 -4.01 -2.29
N ASN A 18 7.35 -3.63 -1.01
CA ASN A 18 6.84 -4.46 0.07
C ASN A 18 5.34 -4.75 -0.09
N ALA A 19 4.54 -3.73 -0.37
CA ALA A 19 3.10 -3.87 -0.52
C ALA A 19 2.74 -4.79 -1.70
N THR A 20 3.39 -4.63 -2.85
CA THR A 20 3.13 -5.42 -4.06
C THR A 20 3.69 -6.84 -3.98
N LYS A 21 4.86 -7.04 -3.35
CA LYS A 21 5.48 -8.37 -3.17
C LYS A 21 4.61 -9.32 -2.35
N HIS A 22 3.88 -8.80 -1.36
CA HIS A 22 3.13 -9.63 -0.40
C HIS A 22 1.62 -9.65 -0.65
N THR A 23 1.10 -8.78 -1.52
CA THR A 23 -0.33 -8.72 -1.81
C THR A 23 -0.75 -9.75 -2.85
N LYS A 24 -1.77 -10.55 -2.48
CA LYS A 24 -2.46 -11.52 -3.32
C LYS A 24 -3.97 -11.34 -3.25
N GLY A 25 -4.73 -12.05 -4.10
CA GLY A 25 -6.20 -12.01 -4.05
C GLY A 25 -6.74 -12.33 -2.66
N GLY A 26 -7.70 -11.54 -2.19
CA GLY A 26 -8.28 -11.65 -0.83
C GLY A 26 -7.43 -11.05 0.29
N SER A 27 -6.30 -10.40 0.01
CA SER A 27 -5.51 -9.72 1.04
C SER A 27 -6.21 -8.48 1.57
N ILE A 28 -6.23 -8.29 2.89
CA ILE A 28 -6.47 -6.99 3.51
C ILE A 28 -5.15 -6.25 3.57
N VAL A 29 -5.06 -5.05 2.98
CA VAL A 29 -3.83 -4.26 2.88
C VAL A 29 -4.00 -3.00 3.75
N VAL A 30 -3.04 -2.74 4.63
CA VAL A 30 -3.13 -1.68 5.64
C VAL A 30 -2.15 -0.55 5.31
N PHE A 31 -2.68 0.66 5.25
CA PHE A 31 -1.97 1.94 5.18
C PHE A 31 -2.38 2.80 6.38
N HIS A 32 -1.48 3.64 6.88
CA HIS A 32 -1.67 4.49 8.05
C HIS A 32 -1.92 5.94 7.63
N ASP A 33 -2.92 6.59 8.22
CA ASP A 33 -3.31 7.98 7.94
C ASP A 33 -2.66 9.01 8.88
N SER A 34 -1.54 8.64 9.50
CA SER A 34 -0.81 9.52 10.42
C SER A 34 0.16 10.47 9.70
N ILE A 35 0.46 11.62 10.32
CA ILE A 35 1.47 12.59 9.84
C ILE A 35 2.82 11.90 9.58
N LYS A 36 3.19 10.95 10.44
CA LYS A 36 4.43 10.17 10.33
C LYS A 36 4.51 9.35 9.03
N ALA A 37 3.37 8.84 8.56
CA ALA A 37 3.28 7.99 7.39
C ALA A 37 2.99 8.77 6.09
N ALA A 38 2.57 10.04 6.20
CA ALA A 38 2.03 10.84 5.11
C ALA A 38 2.89 10.82 3.83
N ASP A 39 4.18 11.11 3.93
CA ASP A 39 5.09 11.15 2.77
C ASP A 39 5.12 9.82 1.99
N ARG A 40 5.08 8.70 2.71
CA ARG A 40 5.13 7.35 2.12
C ARG A 40 3.76 6.94 1.60
N VAL A 41 2.69 7.22 2.33
CA VAL A 41 1.33 6.82 1.93
C VAL A 41 0.85 7.62 0.73
N LEU A 42 1.06 8.94 0.71
CA LEU A 42 0.73 9.79 -0.43
C LEU A 42 1.52 9.39 -1.68
N TYR A 43 2.71 8.81 -1.51
CA TYR A 43 3.44 8.19 -2.59
C TYR A 43 2.87 6.81 -2.98
N VAL A 44 2.70 5.88 -2.04
CA VAL A 44 2.43 4.48 -2.37
C VAL A 44 0.99 4.24 -2.76
N LEU A 45 0.02 4.83 -2.06
CA LEU A 45 -1.39 4.52 -2.23
C LEU A 45 -1.88 4.68 -3.67
N PRO A 46 -1.68 5.83 -4.37
CA PRO A 46 -2.15 5.96 -5.75
C PRO A 46 -1.50 4.95 -6.70
N ARG A 47 -0.19 4.69 -6.55
CA ARG A 47 0.57 3.72 -7.37
C ARG A 47 0.11 2.28 -7.12
N PHE A 48 -0.18 1.96 -5.87
CA PHE A 48 -0.67 0.65 -5.46
C PHE A 48 -2.04 0.35 -6.07
N LEU A 49 -2.95 1.32 -6.01
CA LEU A 49 -4.28 1.21 -6.62
C LEU A 49 -4.16 1.04 -8.14
N GLU A 50 -3.40 1.89 -8.82
CA GLU A 50 -3.17 1.80 -10.26
C GLU A 50 -2.58 0.44 -10.68
N TYR A 51 -1.55 -0.02 -9.98
CA TYR A 51 -0.87 -1.29 -10.26
C TYR A 51 -1.83 -2.49 -10.23
N TYR A 52 -2.69 -2.56 -9.20
CA TYR A 52 -3.63 -3.67 -9.05
C TYR A 52 -4.88 -3.52 -9.91
N SER A 53 -5.36 -2.29 -10.14
CA SER A 53 -6.41 -2.02 -11.12
C SER A 53 -6.00 -2.45 -12.53
N ASN A 54 -4.78 -2.14 -12.97
CA ASN A 54 -4.24 -2.57 -14.27
C ASN A 54 -4.08 -4.10 -14.38
N LYS A 55 -4.04 -4.81 -13.25
CA LYS A 55 -4.02 -6.28 -13.20
C LYS A 55 -5.41 -6.91 -13.10
N GLY A 56 -6.48 -6.12 -13.13
CA GLY A 56 -7.86 -6.60 -13.05
C GLY A 56 -8.35 -6.91 -11.64
N TYR A 57 -7.67 -6.42 -10.60
CA TYR A 57 -8.15 -6.55 -9.23
C TYR A 57 -9.23 -5.51 -8.94
N THR A 58 -10.16 -5.86 -8.06
CA THR A 58 -11.15 -4.95 -7.47
C THR A 58 -10.86 -4.73 -6.00
N PHE A 59 -11.32 -3.59 -5.47
CA PHE A 59 -11.18 -3.22 -4.07
C PHE A 59 -12.55 -3.24 -3.40
N SER A 60 -12.63 -3.84 -2.22
CA SER A 60 -13.85 -3.93 -1.42
C SER A 60 -13.64 -3.26 -0.08
N ALA A 61 -14.68 -2.62 0.44
CA ALA A 61 -14.72 -2.20 1.83
C ALA A 61 -14.77 -3.42 2.76
N LEU A 62 -14.24 -3.26 3.97
CA LEU A 62 -14.45 -4.25 5.04
C LEU A 62 -15.89 -4.13 5.52
N SER A 63 -16.58 -5.26 5.62
CA SER A 63 -17.94 -5.39 6.15
C SER A 63 -17.94 -5.99 7.55
#